data_AF-W8EZ82-F1
#
_entry.id   AF-W8EZ82-F1
#
_cell.length_a   1.000
_cell.length_b   1.000
_cell.length_c   1.000
_cell.angle_alpha   90.00
_cell.angle_beta   90.00
_cell.angle_gamma   90.00
#
_symmetry.space_group_name_H-M   'P 1'
#
loop_
_entity.id
_entity.type
_entity.pdbx_description
1 polymer ?
#
loop_
_entity_poly.entity_id
_entity_poly.type
_entity_poly.pdbx_seq_one_letter_code
_entity_poly.pdbx_strand_id
1 'polypeptide(L)'
;MVQGFPEDEGLEELREATRAFFRASGLQQSIDTRYSIHTAHSTVIRFTRPLSDAPMLVARLAQYQEQFIGTFVVDVVELVFNDWYQRARTTVLLGTYPLGKP
;
A
#
# COMPACT_ATOMS: atom_id res chain seq x y z
N MET A 1 0.45 8.19 -7.62
CA MET A 1 -0.13 7.41 -6.50
C MET A 1 -1.42 8.10 -6.10
N VAL A 2 -2.38 7.37 -5.57
CA VAL A 2 -3.59 7.93 -4.95
C VAL A 2 -3.39 7.91 -3.44
N GLN A 3 -3.68 9.02 -2.76
CA GLN A 3 -3.57 9.14 -1.31
C GLN A 3 -4.87 8.70 -0.64
N GLY A 4 -4.74 7.91 0.43
CA GLY A 4 -5.83 7.57 1.32
C GLY A 4 -5.78 8.41 2.60
N PHE A 5 -6.95 8.64 3.18
CA PHE A 5 -7.13 9.35 4.43
C PHE A 5 -7.89 8.43 5.39
N PRO A 6 -7.20 7.65 6.25
CA PRO A 6 -7.86 6.81 7.24
C PRO A 6 -8.75 7.64 8.17
N GLU A 7 -9.94 7.11 8.52
CA GLU A 7 -10.86 7.78 9.44
C GLU A 7 -10.43 7.65 10.91
N ASP A 8 -9.61 6.64 11.22
CA ASP A 8 -9.12 6.33 12.57
C ASP A 8 -7.66 5.80 12.56
N GLU A 9 -7.19 5.41 13.74
CA GLU A 9 -5.84 4.89 13.97
C GLU A 9 -5.67 3.40 13.65
N GLY A 10 -6.74 2.69 13.26
CA GLY A 10 -6.74 1.22 13.15
C GLY A 10 -5.72 0.68 12.14
N LEU A 11 -5.47 1.40 11.05
CA LEU A 11 -4.43 1.03 10.09
C LEU A 11 -3.01 1.15 10.68
N GLU A 12 -2.77 2.15 11.53
CA GLU A 12 -1.47 2.33 12.18
C GLU A 12 -1.27 1.29 13.29
N GLU A 13 -2.30 1.03 14.09
CA GLU A 13 -2.30 -0.05 15.08
C GLU A 13 -1.98 -1.41 14.45
N LEU A 14 -2.61 -1.74 13.31
CA LEU A 14 -2.34 -2.96 12.55
C LEU A 14 -0.87 -3.05 12.12
N ARG A 15 -0.29 -1.95 11.63
CA ARG A 15 1.12 -1.93 11.21
C ARG A 15 2.06 -2.12 12.39
N GLU A 16 1.82 -1.43 13.50
CA GLU A 16 2.66 -1.55 14.71
C GLU A 16 2.58 -2.94 15.32
N ALA A 17 1.38 -3.54 15.37
CA ALA A 17 1.21 -4.93 15.78
C ALA A 17 1.98 -5.88 14.86
N THR A 18 1.84 -5.72 13.53
CA THR A 18 2.56 -6.54 12.54
C THR A 18 4.07 -6.43 12.72
N ARG A 19 4.60 -5.21 12.89
CA ARG A 19 6.02 -4.95 13.16
C ARG A 19 6.48 -5.64 14.44
N ALA A 20 5.71 -5.52 15.53
CA ALA A 20 6.05 -6.13 16.82
C ALA A 20 6.12 -7.66 16.73
N PHE A 21 5.13 -8.31 16.12
CA PHE A 21 5.13 -9.75 15.92
C PHE A 21 6.25 -10.21 14.98
N PHE A 22 6.51 -9.47 13.90
CA PHE A 22 7.57 -9.81 12.97
C PHE A 22 8.95 -9.74 13.64
N ARG A 23 9.22 -8.69 14.44
CA ARG A 23 10.45 -8.55 15.24
C ARG A 23 10.66 -9.67 16.25
N ALA A 24 9.57 -10.20 16.81
CA ALA A 24 9.61 -11.31 17.76
C ALA A 24 9.72 -12.69 17.08
N SER A 25 9.63 -12.76 15.75
CA SER A 25 9.68 -14.01 15.00
C SER A 25 11.11 -14.39 14.61
N GLY A 26 11.29 -15.66 14.20
CA GLY A 26 12.54 -16.13 13.59
C GLY A 26 12.72 -15.75 12.11
N LEU A 27 11.83 -14.91 11.55
CA LEU A 27 11.89 -14.51 10.14
C LEU A 27 13.00 -13.48 9.89
N GLN A 28 13.45 -13.40 8.64
CA GLN A 28 14.41 -12.37 8.22
C GLN A 28 13.82 -10.97 8.42
N GLN A 29 14.49 -10.15 9.23
CA GLN A 29 14.06 -8.81 9.61
C GLN A 29 14.30 -7.77 8.51
N SER A 30 13.47 -7.77 7.46
CA SER A 30 13.58 -6.84 6.33
C SER A 30 12.50 -5.75 6.27
N ILE A 31 11.46 -5.83 7.10
CA ILE A 31 10.39 -4.81 7.18
C ILE A 31 11.01 -3.45 7.51
N ASP A 32 10.60 -2.42 6.76
CA ASP A 32 10.99 -1.01 6.94
C ASP A 32 12.51 -0.71 6.88
N THR A 33 13.33 -1.64 6.38
CA THR A 33 14.78 -1.45 6.22
C THR A 33 15.15 -0.24 5.36
N ARG A 34 14.28 0.16 4.43
CA ARG A 34 14.49 1.34 3.59
C ARG A 34 13.85 2.60 4.16
N TYR A 35 12.57 2.53 4.51
CA TYR A 35 11.78 3.58 5.15
C TYR A 35 10.61 2.93 5.89
N SER A 36 10.19 3.54 7.00
CA SER A 36 8.96 3.15 7.68
C SER A 36 7.73 3.61 6.90
N ILE A 37 6.80 2.69 6.64
CA ILE A 37 5.55 2.99 5.94
C ILE A 37 4.53 3.55 6.93
N HIS A 38 4.14 4.81 6.77
CA HIS A 38 3.10 5.46 7.58
C HIS A 38 1.90 5.94 6.75
N THR A 39 2.08 6.18 5.45
CA THR A 39 1.03 6.76 4.60
C THR A 39 0.13 5.68 3.99
N ALA A 40 -1.19 5.87 4.07
CA ALA A 40 -2.13 5.09 3.27
C ALA A 40 -2.12 5.61 1.83
N HIS A 41 -1.78 4.75 0.88
CA HIS A 41 -1.76 5.13 -0.53
C HIS A 41 -1.93 3.89 -1.42
N SER A 42 -2.36 4.12 -2.66
CA SER A 42 -2.42 3.10 -3.70
C SER A 42 -1.56 3.51 -4.90
N THR A 43 -0.71 2.59 -5.35
CA THR A 43 0.08 2.78 -6.58
C THR A 43 -0.80 2.49 -7.79
N VAL A 44 -1.31 3.54 -8.44
CA VAL A 44 -2.15 3.42 -9.65
C VAL A 44 -1.37 3.45 -10.96
N ILE A 45 -0.16 4.01 -10.97
CA ILE A 45 0.69 4.13 -12.16
C ILE A 45 2.14 3.95 -11.72
N ARG A 46 2.92 3.19 -12.49
CA ARG A 46 4.37 3.06 -12.35
C ARG A 46 5.05 3.11 -13.71
N PHE A 47 5.91 4.09 -13.92
CA PHE A 47 6.64 4.25 -15.17
C PHE A 47 7.83 3.30 -15.23
N THR A 48 7.98 2.57 -16.34
CA THR A 48 9.09 1.64 -16.60
C THR A 48 10.14 2.23 -17.54
N ARG A 49 9.87 3.42 -18.08
CA ARG A 49 10.73 4.21 -18.96
C ARG A 49 10.62 5.68 -18.55
N PRO A 50 11.62 6.52 -18.90
CA PRO A 50 11.53 7.96 -18.68
C PRO A 50 10.26 8.55 -19.29
N LEU A 51 9.72 9.59 -18.64
CA LEU A 51 8.59 10.34 -19.15
C LEU A 51 8.99 11.10 -20.42
N SER A 52 8.17 11.02 -21.46
CA SER A 52 8.38 11.79 -22.69
C SER A 52 8.07 13.28 -22.50
N ASP A 53 7.10 13.60 -21.64
CA ASP A 53 6.68 14.97 -21.33
C ASP A 53 6.21 15.06 -19.87
N ALA A 54 7.16 15.28 -18.96
CA ALA A 54 6.88 15.43 -17.54
C ALA A 54 6.05 16.69 -17.21
N PRO A 55 6.30 17.87 -17.82
CA PRO A 55 5.47 19.06 -17.59
C PRO A 55 3.99 18.85 -17.90
N MET A 56 3.66 18.19 -19.02
CA MET A 56 2.27 17.89 -19.36
C MET A 56 1.63 16.96 -18.31
N LEU A 57 2.35 15.92 -17.86
CA LEU A 57 1.85 15.03 -16.81
C LEU A 57 1.54 15.80 -15.52
N VAL A 58 2.43 16.67 -15.08
CA VAL A 58 2.23 17.49 -13.87
C VAL A 58 1.01 18.39 -14.03
N ALA A 59 0.86 19.08 -15.17
CA ALA A 59 -0.29 19.93 -15.44
C ALA A 59 -1.62 19.17 -15.41
N ARG A 60 -1.63 17.90 -15.86
CA ARG A 60 -2.81 17.03 -15.77
C ARG A 60 -3.08 16.57 -14.35
N LEU A 61 -2.07 16.14 -13.61
CA LEU A 61 -2.23 15.68 -12.22
C LEU A 61 -2.78 16.79 -11.32
N ALA A 62 -2.39 18.05 -11.54
CA ALA A 62 -2.92 19.19 -10.81
C ALA A 62 -4.45 19.32 -10.92
N GLN A 63 -5.06 18.90 -12.04
CA GLN A 63 -6.51 18.93 -12.25
C GLN A 63 -7.26 17.90 -11.41
N TYR A 64 -6.56 16.85 -10.94
CA TYR A 64 -7.14 15.74 -10.20
C TYR A 64 -6.66 15.67 -8.75
N GLN A 65 -5.88 16.65 -8.29
CA GLN A 65 -5.25 16.61 -6.96
C GLN A 65 -6.26 16.49 -5.82
N GLU A 66 -7.39 17.19 -5.94
CA GLU A 66 -8.48 17.20 -4.93
C GLU A 66 -9.68 16.37 -5.36
N GLN A 67 -9.55 15.59 -6.46
CA GLN A 67 -10.64 14.77 -6.94
C GLN A 67 -10.93 13.65 -5.95
N PHE A 68 -12.15 13.64 -5.41
CA PHE A 68 -12.64 12.51 -4.63
C PHE A 68 -12.80 11.28 -5.54
N ILE A 69 -12.14 10.19 -5.18
CA ILE A 69 -12.17 8.93 -5.93
C ILE A 69 -13.17 7.95 -5.32
N GLY A 70 -13.26 7.91 -3.99
CA GLY A 70 -14.16 7.02 -3.27
C GLY A 70 -13.70 6.70 -1.86
N THR A 71 -14.53 5.93 -1.16
CA THR A 71 -14.24 5.32 0.14
C THR A 71 -14.55 3.83 0.07
N PHE A 72 -13.94 3.05 0.95
CA PHE A 72 -14.23 1.63 1.11
C PHE A 72 -13.93 1.19 2.53
N VAL A 73 -14.54 0.10 2.97
CA VAL A 73 -14.25 -0.53 4.25
C VAL A 73 -13.08 -1.49 4.07
N VAL A 74 -12.08 -1.40 4.95
CA VAL A 74 -10.99 -2.38 5.01
C VAL A 74 -11.44 -3.52 5.93
N ASP A 75 -11.91 -4.61 5.34
CA ASP A 75 -12.47 -5.78 6.04
C ASP A 75 -11.60 -7.02 5.95
N VAL A 76 -10.50 -6.99 5.19
CA VAL A 76 -9.61 -8.14 4.97
C VAL A 76 -8.16 -7.68 4.82
N VAL A 77 -7.24 -8.47 5.37
CA VAL A 77 -5.80 -8.41 5.08
C VAL A 77 -5.38 -9.67 4.32
N GLU A 78 -4.58 -9.48 3.28
CA GLU A 78 -4.01 -10.57 2.50
C GLU A 78 -2.50 -10.67 2.70
N LEU A 79 -2.01 -11.88 2.99
CA LEU A 79 -0.59 -12.20 2.89
C LEU A 79 -0.31 -12.63 1.46
N VAL A 80 0.58 -11.90 0.78
CA VAL A 80 0.91 -12.16 -0.63
C VAL A 80 2.41 -12.31 -0.83
N PHE A 81 2.79 -13.23 -1.70
CA PHE A 81 4.11 -13.23 -2.34
C PHE A 81 4.04 -12.42 -3.62
N ASN A 82 5.01 -11.54 -3.87
CA ASN A 82 5.04 -10.71 -5.06
C ASN A 82 6.47 -10.34 -5.46
N ASP A 83 6.64 -9.91 -6.71
CA ASP A 83 7.86 -9.24 -7.14
C ASP A 83 7.86 -7.76 -6.73
N TRP A 84 9.01 -7.09 -6.90
CA TRP A 84 9.15 -5.65 -6.62
C TRP A 84 8.09 -4.76 -7.28
N TYR A 85 7.47 -5.23 -8.37
CA TYR A 85 6.47 -4.51 -9.15
C TYR A 85 5.03 -4.87 -8.81
N GLN A 86 4.81 -5.83 -7.92
CA GLN A 86 3.48 -6.34 -7.56
C GLN A 86 2.62 -6.66 -8.79
N ARG A 87 3.25 -7.21 -9.84
CA ARG A 87 2.52 -7.54 -11.07
C ARG A 87 1.55 -8.68 -10.79
N ALA A 88 0.30 -8.54 -11.21
CA ALA A 88 -0.74 -9.55 -10.98
C ALA A 88 -0.30 -10.98 -11.36
N ARG A 89 0.41 -11.14 -12.49
CA ARG A 89 0.93 -12.45 -12.95
C ARG A 89 1.96 -13.12 -12.03
N THR A 90 2.57 -12.36 -11.10
CA THR A 90 3.59 -12.84 -10.16
C THR A 90 3.11 -12.78 -8.71
N THR A 91 1.95 -12.17 -8.45
CA THR A 91 1.39 -12.07 -7.12
C THR A 91 0.66 -13.37 -6.79
N VAL A 92 1.02 -13.99 -5.68
CA VAL A 92 0.41 -15.23 -5.18
C VAL A 92 -0.18 -14.96 -3.81
N LEU A 93 -1.48 -15.25 -3.65
CA LEU A 93 -2.16 -15.21 -2.36
C LEU A 93 -1.69 -16.39 -1.50
N LEU A 94 -1.16 -16.09 -0.32
CA LEU A 94 -0.69 -17.08 0.64
C LEU A 94 -1.66 -17.27 1.82
N GLY A 95 -2.45 -16.24 2.13
CA GLY A 95 -3.43 -16.28 3.20
C GLY A 95 -4.33 -15.05 3.23
N THR A 96 -5.51 -15.22 3.79
CA THR A 96 -6.55 -14.20 3.90
C THR A 96 -7.01 -14.13 5.35
N TYR A 97 -7.07 -12.93 5.91
CA TYR A 97 -7.38 -12.68 7.30
C TYR A 97 -8.50 -11.63 7.38
N PRO A 98 -9.75 -12.02 7.70
CA PRO A 98 -10.83 -11.06 7.88
C PRO A 98 -10.56 -10.16 9.09
N LEU A 99 -10.91 -8.89 8.95
CA LEU A 99 -10.89 -7.86 9.98
C LEU A 99 -12.33 -7.58 10.45
N GLY A 100 -12.51 -7.42 11.75
CA GLY A 100 -13.83 -7.31 12.37
C GLY A 100 -14.32 -8.62 12.98
N LYS A 101 -15.46 -8.59 13.67
CA LYS A 101 -16.05 -9.80 14.26
C LYS A 101 -16.65 -10.69 13.16
N PRO A 102 -16.54 -12.02 13.28
CA PRO A 102 -17.29 -12.94 12.42
C PRO A 102 -18.80 -12.78 12.59
#